data_AF-A0A0S8JDQ7-F1
#
_entry.id   AF-A0A0S8JDQ7-F1
#
_cell.length_a   1.000
_cell.length_b   1.000
_cell.length_c   1.000
_cell.angle_alpha   90.00
_cell.angle_beta   90.00
_cell.angle_gamma   90.00
#
_symmetry.space_group_name_H-M   'P 1'
#
loop_
_entity.id
_entity.type
_entity.pdbx_description
1 polymer ?
#
loop_
_entity_poly.entity_id
_entity_poly.type
_entity_poly.pdbx_seq_one_letter_code
_entity_poly.pdbx_strand_id
1 'polypeptide(L)'
;DSEAPITMYVNSPGGHVYPGLAIYDTMQMVPNPISTVAVGATASFGTILLTAGSKGQRYALPHATIHIHQPLGGASGQASDIEIQAREILRLKERLNIILSKHTGQDLETIERDTNRDFYLDAKSAAEYGLVDQVLEPPKKNE
;
A
#
# COMPACT_ATOMS: atom_id res chain seq x y z
N ASP A 1 -6.21 -23.49 10.73
CA ASP A 1 -7.63 -23.53 10.36
C ASP A 1 -7.73 -22.89 8.99
N SER A 2 -8.28 -23.61 7.99
CA SER A 2 -8.33 -23.14 6.60
C SER A 2 -9.33 -22.01 6.38
N GLU A 3 -10.21 -21.74 7.34
CA GLU A 3 -11.24 -20.69 7.26
C GLU A 3 -10.97 -19.51 8.19
N ALA A 4 -9.97 -19.62 9.07
CA ALA A 4 -9.67 -18.57 10.04
C ALA A 4 -9.21 -17.27 9.36
N PRO A 5 -9.63 -16.09 9.87
CA PRO A 5 -9.09 -14.80 9.43
C PRO A 5 -7.57 -14.72 9.66
N ILE A 6 -6.90 -13.97 8.80
CA ILE A 6 -5.46 -13.70 8.88
C ILE A 6 -5.26 -12.24 9.30
N THR A 7 -4.30 -11.98 10.18
CA THR A 7 -3.89 -10.61 10.53
C THR A 7 -2.44 -10.39 10.12
N MET A 8 -2.21 -9.35 9.32
CA MET A 8 -0.90 -8.93 8.84
C MET A 8 -0.52 -7.58 9.44
N TYR A 9 0.52 -7.56 10.26
CA TYR A 9 1.12 -6.33 10.78
C TYR A 9 2.16 -5.81 9.80
N VAL A 10 2.07 -4.53 9.45
CA VAL A 10 2.92 -3.91 8.43
C VAL A 10 3.72 -2.78 9.07
N ASN A 11 5.04 -2.97 9.11
CA ASN A 11 6.03 -1.93 9.37
C ASN A 11 7.11 -2.09 8.30
N SER A 12 7.06 -1.26 7.26
CA SER A 12 7.93 -1.44 6.10
C SER A 12 8.17 -0.11 5.39
N PRO A 13 9.45 0.22 5.08
CA PRO A 13 9.78 1.36 4.24
C PRO A 13 9.48 1.12 2.76
N GLY A 14 8.95 -0.05 2.40
CA GLY A 14 8.78 -0.50 1.02
C GLY A 14 9.92 -1.40 0.55
N GLY A 15 10.21 -1.37 -0.74
CA GLY A 15 11.24 -2.22 -1.35
C GLY A 15 10.98 -2.46 -2.83
N HIS A 16 11.34 -3.66 -3.30
CA HIS A 16 11.20 -4.03 -4.71
C HIS A 16 9.74 -4.29 -5.11
N VAL A 17 9.38 -3.82 -6.30
CA VAL A 17 8.01 -3.92 -6.84
C VAL A 17 7.56 -5.36 -7.07
N TYR A 18 8.37 -6.20 -7.74
CA TYR A 18 7.93 -7.57 -8.06
C TYR A 18 7.74 -8.47 -6.83
N PRO A 19 8.64 -8.50 -5.83
CA PRO A 19 8.38 -9.22 -4.58
C PRO A 19 7.13 -8.71 -3.86
N GLY A 20 6.91 -7.39 -3.87
CA GLY A 20 5.70 -6.79 -3.32
C GLY A 20 4.43 -7.26 -4.05
N LEU A 21 4.46 -7.30 -5.38
CA LEU A 21 3.34 -7.81 -6.19
C LEU A 21 3.08 -9.30 -5.92
N ALA A 22 4.11 -10.11 -5.68
CA ALA A 22 3.94 -11.51 -5.33
C ALA A 22 3.18 -11.68 -4.00
N ILE A 23 3.50 -10.86 -2.99
CA ILE A 23 2.76 -10.85 -1.71
C ILE A 23 1.33 -10.35 -1.93
N TYR A 24 1.16 -9.25 -2.66
CA TYR A 24 -0.14 -8.67 -3.00
C TYR A 24 -1.04 -9.71 -3.67
N ASP A 25 -0.57 -10.35 -4.74
CA ASP A 25 -1.35 -11.35 -5.48
C ASP A 25 -1.68 -12.55 -4.59
N THR A 26 -0.76 -12.99 -3.74
CA THR A 26 -1.02 -14.05 -2.75
C THR A 26 -2.14 -13.64 -1.79
N MET A 27 -2.13 -12.41 -1.27
CA MET A 27 -3.20 -11.90 -0.41
C MET A 27 -4.55 -11.91 -1.12
N GLN A 28 -4.59 -11.62 -2.43
CA GLN A 28 -5.85 -11.63 -3.20
C GLN A 28 -6.34 -13.05 -3.56
N MET A 29 -5.43 -14.03 -3.61
CA MET A 29 -5.73 -15.42 -3.96
C MET A 29 -6.13 -16.28 -2.76
N VAL A 30 -5.77 -15.87 -1.54
CA VAL A 30 -6.19 -16.53 -0.32
C VAL A 30 -7.68 -16.22 -0.04
N PRO A 31 -8.54 -17.23 0.16
CA PRO A 31 -9.98 -17.00 0.34
C PRO A 31 -10.34 -16.38 1.70
N ASN A 32 -9.45 -16.51 2.67
CA ASN A 32 -9.62 -15.99 4.02
C ASN A 32 -9.59 -14.46 4.03
N PRO A 33 -10.41 -13.80 4.87
CA PRO A 33 -10.26 -12.37 5.08
C PRO A 33 -8.90 -12.07 5.71
N ILE A 34 -8.23 -11.05 5.19
CA ILE A 34 -6.92 -10.59 5.67
C ILE A 34 -7.08 -9.20 6.26
N SER A 35 -6.97 -9.09 7.57
CA SER A 35 -6.83 -7.83 8.27
C SER A 35 -5.41 -7.31 8.12
N THR A 36 -5.23 -6.03 7.82
CA THR A 36 -3.91 -5.38 7.78
C THR A 36 -3.83 -4.32 8.86
N VAL A 37 -2.68 -4.19 9.52
CA VAL A 37 -2.47 -3.22 10.61
C VAL A 37 -1.16 -2.49 10.41
N ALA A 38 -1.21 -1.18 10.14
CA ALA A 38 -0.04 -0.33 10.11
C ALA A 38 0.51 -0.13 11.53
N VAL A 39 1.78 -0.49 11.73
CA VAL A 39 2.49 -0.31 13.00
C VAL A 39 3.81 0.44 12.75
N GLY A 40 3.99 1.61 13.36
CA GLY A 40 5.15 2.46 13.10
C GLY A 40 5.03 3.18 11.75
N ALA A 41 5.67 2.67 10.70
CA ALA A 41 5.61 3.32 9.38
C ALA A 41 5.35 2.30 8.27
N THR A 42 4.45 2.66 7.35
CA THR A 42 4.22 1.95 6.10
C THR A 42 4.47 2.91 4.96
N ALA A 43 5.43 2.60 4.11
CA ALA A 43 5.82 3.47 3.01
C ALA A 43 5.90 2.68 1.70
N SER A 44 5.69 3.37 0.58
CA SER A 44 5.84 2.80 -0.77
C SER A 44 5.07 1.48 -0.92
N PHE A 45 5.73 0.38 -1.31
CA PHE A 45 5.08 -0.92 -1.47
C PHE A 45 4.49 -1.47 -0.16
N GLY A 46 5.03 -1.08 1.01
CA GLY A 46 4.43 -1.42 2.30
C GLY A 46 3.00 -0.87 2.43
N THR A 47 2.76 0.34 1.93
CA THR A 47 1.42 0.94 1.90
C THR A 47 0.48 0.23 0.93
N ILE A 48 0.99 -0.25 -0.20
CA ILE A 48 0.19 -1.05 -1.14
C ILE A 48 -0.28 -2.36 -0.48
N LEU A 49 0.61 -3.03 0.28
CA LEU A 49 0.23 -4.22 1.03
C LEU A 49 -0.76 -3.89 2.16
N LEU A 50 -0.57 -2.76 2.85
CA LEU A 50 -1.53 -2.28 3.85
C LEU A 50 -2.92 -2.09 3.24
N THR A 51 -3.01 -1.42 2.07
CA THR A 51 -4.31 -1.14 1.44
C THR A 51 -4.98 -2.39 0.86
N ALA A 52 -4.21 -3.45 0.59
CA ALA A 52 -4.67 -4.71 0.01
C ALA A 52 -5.38 -5.65 1.00
N GLY A 53 -5.46 -5.29 2.28
CA GLY A 53 -6.30 -5.99 3.26
C GLY A 53 -7.77 -5.98 2.86
N SER A 54 -8.55 -6.90 3.43
CA SER A 54 -9.98 -6.99 3.17
C SER A 54 -10.68 -5.68 3.53
N LYS A 55 -11.61 -5.23 2.68
CA LYS A 55 -12.34 -3.98 2.89
C LYS A 55 -13.04 -3.95 4.25
N GLY A 56 -12.84 -2.87 5.01
CA GLY A 56 -13.34 -2.72 6.38
C GLY A 56 -12.43 -3.31 7.45
N GLN A 57 -11.33 -3.97 7.06
CA GLN A 57 -10.37 -4.64 7.95
C GLN A 57 -8.93 -4.12 7.78
N ARG A 58 -8.77 -2.87 7.33
CA ARG A 58 -7.47 -2.21 7.22
C ARG A 58 -7.34 -1.19 8.33
N TYR A 59 -6.30 -1.30 9.13
CA TYR A 59 -6.17 -0.57 10.38
C TYR A 59 -4.85 0.18 10.44
N ALA A 60 -4.82 1.26 11.22
CA ALA A 60 -3.60 1.93 11.63
C ALA A 60 -3.57 2.12 13.14
N LEU A 61 -2.39 1.99 13.76
CA LEU A 61 -2.19 2.48 15.12
C LEU A 61 -2.14 4.02 15.14
N PRO A 62 -2.45 4.68 16.27
CA PRO A 62 -2.62 6.14 16.33
C PRO A 62 -1.43 6.97 15.84
N HIS A 63 -0.21 6.45 15.98
CA HIS A 63 1.03 7.14 15.60
C HIS A 63 1.65 6.57 14.32
N ALA A 64 0.91 5.75 13.57
CA ALA A 64 1.41 5.22 12.31
C ALA A 64 1.58 6.35 11.29
N THR A 65 2.68 6.31 10.54
CA THR A 65 2.88 7.15 9.35
C THR A 65 2.66 6.31 8.10
N ILE A 66 1.80 6.79 7.21
CA ILE A 66 1.51 6.14 5.95
C ILE A 66 2.08 7.02 4.84
N HIS A 67 2.81 6.41 3.91
CA HIS A 67 3.46 7.12 2.81
C HIS A 67 3.20 6.44 1.46
N ILE A 68 2.90 7.25 0.45
CA ILE A 68 2.81 6.82 -0.94
C ILE A 68 3.70 7.69 -1.82
N HIS A 69 4.23 7.08 -2.88
CA HIS A 69 5.00 7.72 -3.94
C HIS A 69 5.07 6.79 -5.15
N GLN A 70 5.47 7.33 -6.29
CA GLN A 70 5.69 6.57 -7.52
C GLN A 70 6.85 5.58 -7.38
N PRO A 71 6.89 4.48 -8.17
CA PRO A 71 8.02 3.57 -8.13
C PRO A 71 9.32 4.27 -8.51
N LEU A 72 10.40 3.92 -7.81
CA LEU A 72 11.75 4.35 -8.13
C LEU A 72 12.44 3.32 -9.00
N GLY A 73 13.24 3.78 -9.96
CA GLY A 73 14.08 2.94 -10.78
C GLY A 73 15.24 3.76 -11.35
N GLY A 74 16.16 3.04 -12.00
CA GLY A 74 17.27 3.65 -12.72
C GLY A 74 17.44 2.91 -14.04
N ALA A 75 17.94 3.61 -15.05
CA ALA A 75 18.24 3.02 -16.34
C ALA A 75 19.65 3.40 -16.81
N SER A 76 20.35 2.44 -17.39
CA SER A 76 21.68 2.64 -17.98
C SER A 76 21.92 1.60 -19.08
N GLY A 77 22.78 1.92 -20.04
CA GLY A 77 23.10 1.05 -21.17
C GLY A 77 22.93 1.74 -22.52
N GLN A 78 22.69 0.96 -23.57
CA GLN A 78 22.41 1.53 -24.89
C GLN A 78 21.08 2.28 -24.89
N ALA A 79 20.88 3.18 -25.86
CA ALA A 79 19.64 3.95 -25.97
C ALA A 79 18.38 3.05 -25.96
N SER A 80 18.44 1.90 -26.65
CA SER A 80 17.35 0.91 -26.66
C SER A 80 17.11 0.27 -25.29
N ASP A 81 18.16 -0.03 -24.52
CA ASP A 81 18.02 -0.60 -23.17
C ASP A 81 17.40 0.41 -22.20
N ILE A 82 17.82 1.68 -22.29
CA ILE A 82 17.26 2.77 -21.51
C ILE A 82 15.78 2.94 -21.82
N GLU A 83 15.39 2.91 -23.10
CA GLU A 83 14.00 3.00 -23.52
C GLU A 83 13.15 1.84 -22.98
N ILE A 84 13.64 0.61 -23.07
CA ILE A 84 12.95 -0.59 -22.55
C ILE A 84 12.70 -0.46 -21.04
N GLN A 85 13.73 -0.06 -20.29
CA GLN A 85 13.63 0.08 -18.83
C GLN A 85 12.70 1.23 -18.42
N ALA A 86 12.74 2.35 -19.14
CA ALA A 86 11.82 3.47 -18.90
C ALA A 86 10.36 3.08 -19.15
N ARG A 87 10.07 2.35 -20.25
CA ARG A 87 8.72 1.83 -20.53
C ARG A 87 8.23 0.89 -19.44
N GLU A 88 9.10 0.04 -18.91
CA GLU A 88 8.72 -0.88 -17.83
C GLU A 88 8.40 -0.14 -16.52
N ILE A 89 9.20 0.87 -16.14
CA ILE A 89 8.92 1.68 -14.95
C ILE A 89 7.58 2.42 -15.09
N LEU A 90 7.27 2.96 -16.28
CA LEU A 90 5.97 3.60 -16.53
C LEU A 90 4.81 2.61 -16.43
N ARG A 91 4.96 1.40 -16.98
CA ARG A 91 3.97 0.32 -16.87
C ARG A 91 3.73 -0.08 -15.41
N LEU A 92 4.79 -0.19 -14.61
CA LEU A 92 4.67 -0.47 -13.18
C LEU A 92 3.99 0.67 -12.44
N LYS A 93 4.35 1.93 -12.71
CA LYS A 93 3.71 3.11 -12.11
C LYS A 93 2.20 3.10 -12.33
N GLU A 94 1.76 2.93 -13.58
CA GLU A 94 0.35 2.87 -13.94
C GLU A 94 -0.37 1.74 -13.18
N ARG A 95 0.22 0.54 -13.16
CA ARG A 95 -0.34 -0.61 -12.44
C ARG A 95 -0.52 -0.35 -10.95
N LEU A 96 0.49 0.22 -10.28
CA LEU A 96 0.42 0.50 -8.84
C LEU A 96 -0.62 1.59 -8.53
N ASN A 97 -0.76 2.58 -9.40
CA ASN A 97 -1.79 3.61 -9.26
C ASN A 97 -3.21 3.04 -9.41
N ILE A 98 -3.42 2.12 -10.35
CA ILE A 98 -4.69 1.40 -10.50
C ILE A 98 -5.00 0.57 -9.24
N ILE A 99 -4.00 -0.13 -8.67
CA ILE A 99 -4.18 -0.90 -7.43
C ILE A 99 -4.55 0.01 -6.27
N LEU A 100 -3.85 1.14 -6.09
CA LEU A 100 -4.16 2.11 -5.05
C LEU A 100 -5.56 2.72 -5.23
N SER A 101 -5.93 3.13 -6.44
CA SER A 101 -7.27 3.65 -6.75
C SER A 101 -8.35 2.62 -6.41
N LYS A 102 -8.17 1.35 -6.82
CA LYS A 102 -9.10 0.25 -6.50
C LYS A 102 -9.35 0.11 -4.99
N HIS A 103 -8.29 0.11 -4.19
CA HIS A 103 -8.41 -0.17 -2.75
C HIS A 103 -8.76 1.06 -1.93
N THR A 104 -8.39 2.26 -2.36
CA THR A 104 -8.72 3.51 -1.64
C THR A 104 -10.09 4.05 -1.98
N GLY A 105 -10.58 3.79 -3.20
CA GLY A 105 -11.78 4.43 -3.74
C GLY A 105 -11.54 5.84 -4.28
N GLN A 106 -10.30 6.35 -4.25
CA GLN A 106 -9.92 7.58 -4.93
C GLN A 106 -9.93 7.38 -6.44
N ASP A 107 -10.26 8.42 -7.20
CA ASP A 107 -10.09 8.39 -8.65
C ASP A 107 -8.60 8.32 -9.04
N LEU A 108 -8.33 7.85 -10.27
CA LEU A 108 -6.96 7.63 -10.74
C LEU A 108 -6.16 8.93 -10.83
N GLU A 109 -6.79 10.05 -11.17
CA GLU A 109 -6.14 11.36 -11.29
C GLU A 109 -5.61 11.85 -9.93
N THR A 110 -6.42 11.66 -8.87
CA THR A 110 -6.06 11.93 -7.48
C THR A 110 -4.87 11.08 -7.05
N ILE A 111 -4.89 9.77 -7.32
CA ILE A 111 -3.76 8.88 -7.02
C ILE A 111 -2.50 9.28 -7.80
N GLU A 112 -2.62 9.60 -9.08
CA GLU A 112 -1.47 10.02 -9.91
C GLU A 112 -0.84 11.31 -9.41
N ARG A 113 -1.67 12.30 -9.03
CA ARG A 113 -1.21 13.56 -8.45
C ARG A 113 -0.48 13.31 -7.12
N ASP A 114 -1.10 12.57 -6.22
CA ASP A 114 -0.63 12.43 -4.84
C ASP A 114 0.56 11.46 -4.74
N THR A 115 0.72 10.52 -5.67
CA THR A 115 1.91 9.64 -5.75
C THR A 115 3.08 10.27 -6.53
N ASN A 116 2.89 11.39 -7.24
CA ASN A 116 3.95 11.97 -8.06
C ASN A 116 5.17 12.44 -7.25
N ARG A 117 4.98 12.74 -5.96
CA ARG A 117 6.05 13.03 -4.99
C ARG A 117 5.79 12.26 -3.72
N ASP A 118 6.72 12.36 -2.78
CA ASP A 118 6.50 11.82 -1.45
C ASP A 118 5.28 12.47 -0.79
N PHE A 119 4.31 11.64 -0.42
CA PHE A 119 3.09 12.07 0.25
C PHE A 119 2.91 11.29 1.55
N TYR A 120 3.03 12.02 2.66
CA TYR A 120 2.96 11.48 4.02
C TYR A 120 1.63 11.85 4.66
N LEU A 121 1.03 10.87 5.33
CA LEU A 121 -0.23 10.98 6.04
C LEU A 121 -0.05 10.42 7.45
N ASP A 122 -0.64 11.08 8.43
CA ASP A 122 -0.86 10.45 9.74
C ASP A 122 -1.98 9.39 9.64
N ALA A 123 -2.16 8.62 10.71
CA ALA A 123 -3.15 7.54 10.75
C ALA A 123 -4.59 8.02 10.45
N LYS A 124 -4.96 9.22 10.90
CA LYS A 124 -6.31 9.76 10.73
C LYS A 124 -6.53 10.21 9.28
N SER A 125 -5.60 10.99 8.72
CA SER A 125 -5.65 11.40 7.32
C SER A 125 -5.56 10.20 6.38
N ALA A 126 -4.82 9.14 6.73
CA ALA A 126 -4.80 7.90 5.96
C ALA A 126 -6.16 7.18 5.95
N ALA A 127 -6.91 7.23 7.06
CA ALA A 127 -8.27 6.70 7.14
C ALA A 127 -9.24 7.53 6.30
N GLU A 128 -9.16 8.87 6.39
CA GLU A 128 -9.97 9.79 5.58
C GLU A 128 -9.69 9.65 4.08
N TYR A 129 -8.43 9.39 3.71
CA TYR A 129 -8.02 9.13 2.33
C TYR A 129 -8.47 7.77 1.80
N GLY A 130 -8.74 6.81 2.69
CA GLY A 130 -9.12 5.44 2.34
C GLY A 130 -7.94 4.45 2.21
N LEU A 131 -6.73 4.83 2.64
CA LEU A 131 -5.57 3.92 2.70
C LEU A 131 -5.72 2.86 3.79
N VAL A 132 -6.42 3.22 4.87
CA VAL A 132 -6.92 2.32 5.90
C VAL A 132 -8.40 2.60 6.15
N ASP A 133 -9.10 1.69 6.81
CA ASP A 133 -10.51 1.85 7.15
C ASP A 133 -10.68 2.51 8.52
N GLN A 134 -9.83 2.17 9.50
CA GLN A 134 -9.97 2.64 10.89
C GLN A 134 -8.63 2.87 11.59
N VAL A 135 -8.60 3.86 12.48
CA VAL A 135 -7.51 4.03 13.45
C VAL A 135 -7.90 3.33 14.75
N LEU A 136 -7.04 2.44 15.24
CA LEU A 136 -7.30 1.69 16.47
C LEU A 136 -7.05 2.56 17.70
N GLU A 137 -7.96 2.54 18.66
CA GLU A 137 -7.78 3.17 19.96
C GLU A 137 -7.29 2.16 21.01
N PRO A 138 -6.53 2.60 22.02
CA PRO A 138 -6.21 1.75 23.17
C PRO A 138 -7.51 1.24 23.81
N PRO A 139 -7.58 -0.04 24.21
CA PRO A 139 -8.75 -0.56 24.87
C PRO A 139 -8.99 0.23 26.17
N LYS A 140 -10.21 0.78 26.33
CA LYS A 140 -10.63 1.35 27.61
C LYS A 140 -10.66 0.19 28.60
N LYS A 141 -9.79 0.24 29.60
CA LYS A 141 -9.85 -0.68 30.72
C LYS A 141 -11.13 -0.29 31.49
N ASN A 142 -12.16 -1.14 31.44
CA ASN A 142 -13.28 -0.99 32.35
C ASN A 142 -12.70 -1.18 33.77
N GLU A 143 -12.75 -0.13 34.60
CA GLU A 143 -12.49 -0.23 36.03
C GLU A 143 -13.60 -1.04 36.72
#